data_AF-A0AAQ3Q2M7-F1
#
_entry.id   AF-A0AAQ3Q2M7-F1
#
_cell.length_a   1.000
_cell.length_b   1.000
_cell.length_c   1.000
_cell.angle_alpha   90.00
_cell.angle_beta   90.00
_cell.angle_gamma   90.00
#
_symmetry.space_group_name_H-M   'P 1'
#
loop_
_entity.id
_entity.type
_entity.pdbx_description
1 polymer ?
#
loop_
_entity_poly.entity_id
_entity_poly.type
_entity_poly.pdbx_seq_one_letter_code
_entity_poly.pdbx_strand_id
1 'polypeptide(L)'
;MKKWSGGVILGFLFTLLILRYGILENPLAERVLERRFSRNSSEHLDWLASGDPPAIQNPGDRSSVVSAEEISSHLFAPRNLSDAELRSLQTWNHLDHLVSHASGLPQAVEAIGEAGFAWESLMAQIEDKKLNKSTQQKHKNKQCPYSIKKMNAAEFANDTFKLKIPCGLIQGSSITLIGTPGGLLGDFHIDLLGTALPGEPDPPIIFHYNVRLSGDKLTEDPVIVQNTWSATNDWGAEERCPSSDADTSKKVDDLEECSAMVGNDDKRIFASNQYQNISKSASRKEGDKKIRYFPFKQGYLSIATLRVGIEGIQMTVDGRHVTSFAFRESLEPWLVSEVRISGDIKLISVLASGLPTSEDLEHVIDLELLKSNPIPLHQTVDLFIGIFSTANNFKRRMAVRRTWMQYDAVRAGTVVVRFFVGLHKNQVVNEELWTEANTYGDIQLMPFVDYYGLITLKTIAICIYGTNVVSAKYIMKTDDDAFVRVDEVLSSLVGTNITTGLLYGRINSESQPHRNVESKWFVSPQEWPDEKYPPWAHGPGYVVSHDIAAAVYKQHKEGQLKMFKLEDVAMGIWIDEMRKKGSDIKYLNEGRILIDGCEMGYVLAHYQEPREMLCLWQKLQETKRARCCE
;
A
#
# COMPACT_ATOMS: atom_id res chain seq x y z
N MET A 1 -45.85 59.42 10.88
CA MET A 1 -47.11 58.65 10.68
C MET A 1 -47.07 58.13 9.25
N LYS A 2 -47.31 56.87 8.87
CA LYS A 2 -47.68 55.61 9.52
C LYS A 2 -47.25 54.50 8.54
N LYS A 3 -46.58 53.47 9.07
CA LYS A 3 -46.72 52.04 8.75
C LYS A 3 -46.68 51.61 7.27
N TRP A 4 -45.58 50.98 6.83
CA TRP A 4 -45.61 49.88 5.84
C TRP A 4 -44.28 49.09 5.80
N SER A 5 -43.84 48.55 6.94
CA SER A 5 -42.67 47.64 6.99
C SER A 5 -42.99 46.26 7.58
N GLY A 6 -44.19 46.04 8.12
CA GLY A 6 -44.60 44.74 8.66
C GLY A 6 -45.06 43.73 7.60
N GLY A 7 -45.70 44.19 6.51
CA GLY A 7 -46.29 43.30 5.50
C GLY A 7 -45.25 42.59 4.61
N VAL A 8 -44.14 43.27 4.30
CA VAL A 8 -43.08 42.71 3.44
C VAL A 8 -42.30 41.63 4.19
N ILE A 9 -42.06 41.82 5.50
CA ILE A 9 -41.38 40.84 6.35
C ILE A 9 -42.27 39.62 6.59
N LEU A 10 -43.59 39.82 6.80
CA LEU A 10 -44.54 38.70 6.91
C LEU A 10 -44.64 37.92 5.60
N GLY A 11 -44.68 38.60 4.45
CA GLY A 11 -44.71 37.97 3.14
C GLY A 11 -43.46 37.10 2.88
N PHE A 12 -42.28 37.60 3.24
CA PHE A 12 -41.02 36.88 3.06
C PHE A 12 -40.90 35.65 3.99
N LEU A 13 -41.37 35.78 5.23
CA LEU A 13 -41.45 34.66 6.17
C LEU A 13 -42.48 33.61 5.73
N PHE A 14 -43.60 34.04 5.14
CA PHE A 14 -44.63 33.14 4.63
C PHE A 14 -44.15 32.40 3.37
N THR A 15 -43.42 33.06 2.46
CA THR A 15 -42.81 32.39 1.31
C THR A 15 -41.70 31.42 1.73
N LEU A 16 -40.92 31.73 2.77
CA LEU A 16 -39.95 30.79 3.34
C LEU A 16 -40.62 29.60 4.02
N LEU A 17 -41.76 29.80 4.68
CA LEU A 17 -42.56 28.72 5.26
C LEU A 17 -43.18 27.82 4.17
N ILE A 18 -43.69 28.39 3.07
CA ILE A 18 -44.19 27.62 1.92
C ILE A 18 -43.05 26.86 1.22
N LEU A 19 -41.87 27.48 1.06
CA LEU A 19 -40.68 26.79 0.52
C LEU A 19 -40.21 25.67 1.46
N ARG A 20 -40.25 25.87 2.79
CA ARG A 20 -39.96 24.81 3.76
C ARG A 20 -41.00 23.67 3.68
N TYR A 21 -42.28 24.00 3.57
CA TYR A 21 -43.35 23.01 3.53
C TYR A 21 -43.37 22.24 2.21
N GLY A 22 -43.12 22.92 1.07
CA GLY A 22 -43.03 22.31 -0.26
C GLY A 22 -41.76 21.50 -0.50
N ILE A 23 -40.68 21.73 0.27
CA ILE A 23 -39.47 20.89 0.27
C ILE A 23 -39.62 19.71 1.24
N LEU A 24 -40.44 19.83 2.31
CA LEU A 24 -40.69 18.73 3.25
C LEU A 24 -41.67 17.67 2.74
N GLU A 25 -42.56 17.97 1.80
CA GLU A 25 -43.47 16.98 1.19
C GLU A 25 -43.01 16.53 -0.21
N ASN A 26 -41.74 16.13 -0.34
CA ASN A 26 -41.27 15.41 -1.52
C ASN A 26 -41.14 13.90 -1.19
N PRO A 27 -42.02 13.02 -1.72
CA PRO A 27 -42.06 11.59 -1.37
C PRO A 27 -40.88 10.76 -1.91
N LEU A 28 -39.81 11.41 -2.39
CA LEU A 28 -38.56 10.78 -2.82
C LEU A 28 -37.44 10.87 -1.77
N ALA A 29 -37.56 11.72 -0.74
CA ALA A 29 -36.55 11.85 0.32
C ALA A 29 -36.77 10.88 1.49
N GLU A 30 -38.01 10.45 1.76
CA GLU A 30 -38.33 9.50 2.84
C GLU A 30 -37.94 8.05 2.54
N ARG A 31 -37.85 7.64 1.26
CA ARG A 31 -37.36 6.29 0.90
C ARG A 31 -35.86 6.08 1.10
N VAL A 32 -35.08 7.15 1.27
CA VAL A 32 -33.62 7.09 1.44
C VAL A 32 -33.21 7.15 2.92
N LEU A 33 -34.09 7.62 3.82
CA LEU A 33 -33.77 7.82 5.24
C LEU A 33 -34.40 6.80 6.20
N GLU A 34 -35.44 6.04 5.81
CA GLU A 34 -36.10 5.06 6.70
C GLU A 34 -35.51 3.63 6.68
N ARG A 35 -34.43 3.36 5.94
CA ARG A 35 -33.77 2.04 5.96
C ARG A 35 -32.51 1.91 6.82
N ARG A 36 -32.17 2.93 7.62
CA ARG A 36 -31.15 2.81 8.68
C ARG A 36 -31.80 3.00 10.04
N PHE A 37 -31.49 2.08 10.95
CA PHE A 37 -32.06 1.88 12.29
C PHE A 37 -33.32 1.00 12.38
N SER A 38 -33.25 -0.21 11.82
CA SER A 38 -33.85 -1.36 12.50
C SER A 38 -32.75 -2.07 13.29
N ARG A 39 -32.87 -1.97 14.62
CA ARG A 39 -32.02 -2.59 15.62
C ARG A 39 -32.62 -3.96 15.92
N ASN A 40 -32.27 -4.98 15.13
CA ASN A 40 -32.43 -6.36 15.58
C ASN A 40 -31.21 -6.75 16.41
N SER A 41 -31.36 -6.50 17.71
CA SER A 41 -30.68 -7.26 18.74
C SER A 41 -30.97 -8.75 18.59
N SER A 42 -29.98 -9.56 18.98
CA SER A 42 -29.97 -11.02 19.12
C SER A 42 -29.97 -11.84 17.82
N GLU A 43 -28.78 -12.14 17.31
CA GLU A 43 -28.46 -13.51 16.93
C GLU A 43 -27.13 -13.90 17.58
N HIS A 44 -27.21 -14.87 18.49
CA HIS A 44 -26.07 -15.56 19.07
C HIS A 44 -25.29 -16.26 17.96
N LEU A 45 -24.02 -15.88 17.77
CA LEU A 45 -23.10 -16.59 16.87
C LEU A 45 -22.46 -17.75 17.65
N ASP A 46 -23.16 -18.89 17.67
CA ASP A 46 -22.55 -20.17 18.00
C ASP A 46 -21.61 -20.59 16.86
N TRP A 47 -20.33 -20.24 17.01
CA TRP A 47 -19.25 -20.86 16.23
C TRP A 47 -18.96 -22.25 16.81
N LEU A 48 -19.78 -23.22 16.44
CA LEU A 48 -19.41 -24.63 16.58
C LEU A 48 -18.42 -24.98 15.45
N ALA A 49 -17.18 -25.27 15.88
CA ALA A 49 -16.14 -26.04 15.21
C ALA A 49 -16.43 -26.43 13.75
N SER A 50 -15.91 -25.65 12.79
CA SER A 50 -15.69 -26.13 11.43
C SER A 50 -14.29 -26.72 11.36
N GLY A 51 -14.23 -28.05 11.23
CA GLY A 51 -13.03 -28.86 11.25
C GLY A 51 -11.99 -28.46 10.21
N ASP A 52 -10.75 -28.85 10.53
CA ASP A 52 -9.57 -28.68 9.71
C ASP A 52 -9.81 -29.11 8.25
N PRO A 53 -9.30 -28.36 7.26
CA PRO A 53 -9.24 -28.85 5.89
C PRO A 53 -8.42 -30.15 5.86
N PRO A 54 -8.76 -31.13 5.01
CA PRO A 54 -8.03 -32.38 4.95
C PRO A 54 -6.55 -32.12 4.63
N ALA A 55 -5.67 -32.71 5.46
CA ALA A 55 -4.23 -32.70 5.25
C ALA A 55 -3.92 -33.29 3.86
N ILE A 56 -3.45 -32.43 2.96
CA ILE A 56 -2.81 -32.87 1.72
C ILE A 56 -1.49 -33.49 2.14
N GLN A 57 -1.33 -34.78 1.84
CA GLN A 57 -0.12 -35.54 2.15
C GLN A 57 1.09 -34.91 1.45
N ASN A 58 2.11 -34.56 2.24
CA ASN A 58 3.42 -34.11 1.78
C ASN A 58 4.03 -35.10 0.80
N PRO A 59 4.33 -34.72 -0.46
CA PRO A 59 5.41 -35.34 -1.21
C PRO A 59 6.73 -34.87 -0.58
N GLY A 60 7.55 -35.82 -0.15
CA GLY A 60 8.70 -35.60 0.73
C GLY A 60 9.78 -34.65 0.22
N ASP A 61 10.64 -34.29 1.18
CA ASP A 61 11.92 -33.58 1.07
C ASP A 61 12.55 -33.64 -0.32
N ARG A 62 12.41 -32.52 -1.06
CA ARG A 62 13.34 -32.15 -2.11
C ARG A 62 13.65 -30.66 -1.97
N SER A 63 14.76 -30.39 -1.28
CA SER A 63 15.62 -29.25 -1.64
C SER A 63 16.15 -29.53 -3.05
N SER A 64 15.32 -29.26 -4.05
CA SER A 64 15.74 -29.17 -5.45
C SER A 64 15.73 -27.70 -5.82
N VAL A 65 16.90 -27.18 -6.21
CA VAL A 65 17.00 -25.92 -6.92
C VAL A 65 16.14 -26.05 -8.18
N VAL A 66 14.91 -25.52 -8.13
CA VAL A 66 14.00 -25.52 -9.27
C VAL A 66 14.68 -24.70 -10.35
N SER A 67 14.85 -25.28 -11.54
CA SER A 67 15.54 -24.56 -12.61
C SER A 67 14.71 -23.36 -13.05
N ALA A 68 15.38 -22.29 -13.47
CA ALA A 68 14.74 -21.12 -14.08
C ALA A 68 13.76 -21.49 -15.21
N GLU A 69 14.07 -22.56 -15.95
CA GLU A 69 13.26 -23.11 -17.03
C GLU A 69 11.98 -23.78 -16.51
N GLU A 70 12.07 -24.50 -15.40
CA GLU A 70 10.93 -25.19 -14.78
C GLU A 70 9.94 -24.16 -14.20
N ILE A 71 10.42 -23.12 -13.51
CA ILE A 71 9.60 -21.99 -13.03
C ILE A 71 8.87 -21.29 -14.18
N SER A 72 9.59 -20.97 -15.26
CA SER A 72 9.01 -20.30 -16.43
C SER A 72 7.97 -21.18 -17.13
N SER A 73 8.22 -22.49 -17.23
CA SER A 73 7.31 -23.42 -17.90
C SER A 73 5.93 -23.52 -17.26
N HIS A 74 5.83 -23.40 -15.93
CA HIS A 74 4.56 -23.45 -15.20
C HIS A 74 3.74 -22.15 -15.33
N LEU A 75 4.43 -21.02 -15.22
CA LEU A 75 3.79 -19.70 -15.21
C LEU A 75 3.22 -19.33 -16.59
N PHE A 76 3.95 -19.66 -17.66
CA PHE A 76 3.57 -19.37 -19.04
C PHE A 76 2.94 -20.56 -19.78
N ALA A 77 2.57 -21.62 -19.05
CA ALA A 77 1.89 -22.78 -19.65
C ALA A 77 0.58 -22.35 -20.35
N PRO A 78 0.30 -22.86 -21.57
CA PRO A 78 -0.96 -22.60 -22.25
C PRO A 78 -2.15 -23.09 -21.41
N ARG A 79 -3.13 -22.21 -21.18
CA ARG A 79 -4.37 -22.54 -20.45
C ARG A 79 -5.61 -22.15 -21.25
N ASN A 80 -6.69 -22.88 -21.01
CA ASN A 80 -7.97 -22.61 -21.65
C ASN A 80 -8.73 -21.49 -20.91
N LEU A 81 -8.28 -20.25 -21.15
CA LEU A 81 -8.88 -19.04 -20.59
C LEU A 81 -9.84 -18.41 -21.60
N SER A 82 -10.91 -17.81 -21.09
CA SER A 82 -11.82 -17.01 -21.92
C SER A 82 -11.15 -15.70 -22.38
N ASP A 83 -11.66 -15.12 -23.46
CA ASP A 83 -11.18 -13.82 -23.96
C ASP A 83 -11.23 -12.73 -22.87
N ALA A 84 -12.20 -12.81 -21.95
CA ALA A 84 -12.31 -11.88 -20.84
C ALA A 84 -11.16 -12.01 -19.84
N GLU A 85 -10.75 -13.24 -19.54
CA GLU A 85 -9.64 -13.54 -18.63
C GLU A 85 -8.29 -13.16 -19.29
N LEU A 86 -8.14 -13.44 -20.60
CA LEU A 86 -6.94 -13.10 -21.37
C LEU A 86 -6.68 -11.59 -21.46
N ARG A 87 -7.70 -10.74 -21.32
CA ARG A 87 -7.52 -9.27 -21.28
C ARG A 87 -6.63 -8.81 -20.14
N SER A 88 -6.51 -9.58 -19.06
CA SER A 88 -5.67 -9.23 -17.92
C SER A 88 -4.23 -9.73 -18.04
N LEU A 89 -3.91 -10.46 -19.12
CA LEU A 89 -2.62 -11.14 -19.31
C LEU A 89 -1.91 -10.73 -20.61
N GLN A 90 -2.26 -9.57 -21.18
CA GLN A 90 -1.82 -9.19 -22.53
C GLN A 90 -0.30 -8.95 -22.63
N THR A 91 0.37 -8.72 -21.49
CA THR A 91 1.84 -8.58 -21.43
C THR A 91 2.57 -9.90 -21.20
N TRP A 92 1.91 -10.98 -20.76
CA TRP A 92 2.57 -12.19 -20.28
C TRP A 92 3.47 -12.84 -21.33
N ASN A 93 2.96 -12.97 -22.56
CA ASN A 93 3.70 -13.57 -23.66
C ASN A 93 4.93 -12.74 -24.10
N HIS A 94 5.02 -11.48 -23.68
CA HIS A 94 6.17 -10.61 -23.95
C HIS A 94 7.18 -10.60 -22.79
N LEU A 95 6.85 -11.28 -21.70
CA LEU A 95 7.59 -11.33 -20.43
C LEU A 95 8.12 -12.74 -20.12
N ASP A 96 8.11 -13.65 -21.09
CA ASP A 96 8.64 -15.01 -20.99
C ASP A 96 10.15 -15.05 -20.68
N HIS A 97 10.87 -14.00 -21.08
CA HIS A 97 12.30 -13.81 -20.81
C HIS A 97 12.63 -13.17 -19.45
N LEU A 98 11.64 -12.95 -18.58
CA LEU A 98 11.87 -12.30 -17.28
C LEU A 98 12.91 -13.03 -16.43
N VAL A 99 12.87 -14.37 -16.40
CA VAL A 99 13.79 -15.16 -15.59
C VAL A 99 15.23 -15.05 -16.13
N SER A 100 15.42 -15.07 -17.45
CA SER A 100 16.74 -14.92 -18.08
C SER A 100 17.33 -13.52 -17.90
N HIS A 101 16.49 -12.51 -17.69
CA HIS A 101 16.88 -11.11 -17.54
C HIS A 101 16.67 -10.58 -16.12
N ALA A 102 16.50 -11.46 -15.13
CA ALA A 102 16.32 -11.10 -13.73
C ALA A 102 17.62 -10.62 -13.05
N SER A 103 18.77 -10.77 -13.72
CA SER A 103 20.06 -10.34 -13.19
C SER A 103 20.09 -8.83 -12.95
N GLY A 104 20.51 -8.43 -11.74
CA GLY A 104 20.57 -7.01 -11.33
C GLY A 104 19.32 -6.48 -10.61
N LEU A 105 18.29 -7.31 -10.43
CA LEU A 105 17.17 -7.02 -9.52
C LEU A 105 17.19 -8.01 -8.34
N PRO A 106 17.35 -7.53 -7.09
CA PRO A 106 17.22 -8.39 -5.91
C PRO A 106 15.89 -9.15 -5.93
N GLN A 107 15.92 -10.44 -5.57
CA GLN A 107 14.73 -11.29 -5.37
C GLN A 107 13.83 -11.51 -6.58
N ALA A 108 14.22 -11.06 -7.78
CA ALA A 108 13.40 -11.22 -8.99
C ALA A 108 13.09 -12.69 -9.32
N VAL A 109 14.09 -13.57 -9.26
CA VAL A 109 13.89 -15.00 -9.55
C VAL A 109 12.97 -15.65 -8.51
N GLU A 110 13.14 -15.30 -7.24
CA GLU A 110 12.31 -15.78 -6.13
C GLU A 110 10.85 -15.35 -6.33
N ALA A 111 10.60 -14.06 -6.56
CA ALA A 111 9.27 -13.51 -6.78
C ALA A 111 8.53 -14.11 -8.00
N ILE A 112 9.27 -14.44 -9.07
CA ILE A 112 8.72 -15.14 -10.23
C ILE A 112 8.37 -16.59 -9.87
N GLY A 113 9.23 -17.27 -9.10
CA GLY A 113 8.96 -18.61 -8.56
C GLY A 113 7.70 -18.65 -7.69
N GLU A 114 7.59 -17.71 -6.76
CA GLU A 114 6.41 -17.52 -5.90
C GLU A 114 5.13 -17.27 -6.69
N ALA A 115 5.23 -16.45 -7.75
CA ALA A 115 4.12 -16.20 -8.65
C ALA A 115 3.67 -17.46 -9.38
N GLY A 116 4.59 -18.37 -9.74
CA GLY A 116 4.25 -19.69 -10.27
C GLY A 116 3.29 -20.44 -9.35
N PHE A 117 3.63 -20.55 -8.06
CA PHE A 117 2.78 -21.22 -7.07
C PHE A 117 1.46 -20.49 -6.85
N ALA A 118 1.49 -19.17 -6.72
CA ALA A 118 0.30 -18.36 -6.53
C ALA A 118 -0.67 -18.48 -7.72
N TRP A 119 -0.13 -18.52 -8.94
CA TRP A 119 -0.88 -18.67 -10.18
C TRP A 119 -1.52 -20.04 -10.31
N GLU A 120 -0.77 -21.12 -10.08
CA GLU A 120 -1.31 -22.48 -10.11
C GLU A 120 -2.45 -22.66 -9.09
N SER A 121 -2.23 -22.17 -7.87
CA SER A 121 -3.23 -22.23 -6.81
C SER A 121 -4.50 -21.43 -7.16
N LEU A 122 -4.36 -20.27 -7.79
CA LEU A 122 -5.49 -19.48 -8.28
C LEU A 122 -6.24 -20.20 -9.42
N MET A 123 -5.52 -20.74 -10.41
CA MET A 123 -6.11 -21.44 -11.55
C MET A 123 -6.88 -22.68 -11.11
N ALA A 124 -6.31 -23.50 -10.22
CA ALA A 124 -6.97 -24.69 -9.68
C ALA A 124 -8.32 -24.34 -9.00
N GLN A 125 -8.36 -23.25 -8.25
CA GLN A 125 -9.62 -22.77 -7.66
C GLN A 125 -10.63 -22.27 -8.69
N ILE A 126 -10.18 -21.56 -9.73
CA ILE A 126 -11.08 -21.05 -10.77
C ILE A 126 -11.69 -22.22 -11.54
N GLU A 127 -10.90 -23.24 -11.84
CA GLU A 127 -11.37 -24.47 -12.48
C GLU A 127 -12.40 -25.21 -11.60
N ASP A 128 -12.12 -25.37 -10.30
CA ASP A 128 -13.08 -25.96 -9.36
C ASP A 128 -14.39 -25.15 -9.27
N LYS A 129 -14.29 -23.82 -9.19
CA LYS A 129 -15.44 -22.91 -9.24
C LYS A 129 -16.22 -22.99 -10.55
N LYS A 130 -15.54 -23.22 -11.69
CA LYS A 130 -16.18 -23.42 -13.00
C LYS A 130 -16.93 -24.77 -13.06
N LEU A 131 -16.41 -25.82 -12.43
CA LEU A 131 -17.02 -27.16 -12.39
C LEU A 131 -18.20 -27.24 -11.41
N ASN A 132 -18.11 -26.58 -10.26
CA ASN A 132 -19.11 -26.64 -9.17
C ASN A 132 -20.25 -25.59 -9.28
N LYS A 133 -20.49 -25.05 -10.49
CA LYS A 133 -21.46 -23.96 -10.77
C LYS A 133 -22.92 -24.23 -10.39
N SER A 134 -23.32 -25.42 -9.92
CA SER A 134 -24.73 -25.75 -9.63
C SER A 134 -25.19 -25.58 -8.17
N THR A 135 -24.32 -25.31 -7.18
CA THR A 135 -24.74 -25.43 -5.77
C THR A 135 -24.44 -24.29 -4.78
N GLN A 136 -23.90 -23.13 -5.17
CA GLN A 136 -23.64 -22.06 -4.18
C GLN A 136 -23.93 -20.64 -4.68
N GLN A 137 -25.21 -20.29 -4.76
CA GLN A 137 -25.68 -18.93 -4.43
C GLN A 137 -25.90 -18.86 -2.90
N LYS A 138 -24.82 -18.99 -2.11
CA LYS A 138 -24.83 -18.49 -0.73
C LYS A 138 -24.21 -17.10 -0.77
N HIS A 139 -24.86 -16.12 -0.16
CA HIS A 139 -24.29 -14.80 0.10
C HIS A 139 -22.82 -14.98 0.56
N LYS A 140 -21.86 -14.65 -0.29
CA LYS A 140 -20.45 -14.74 0.05
C LYS A 140 -20.16 -13.64 1.05
N ASN A 141 -19.87 -14.01 2.29
CA ASN A 141 -19.22 -13.08 3.21
C ASN A 141 -17.93 -12.56 2.56
N LYS A 142 -17.66 -11.25 2.66
CA LYS A 142 -16.41 -10.66 2.18
C LYS A 142 -15.21 -11.43 2.72
N GLN A 143 -14.31 -11.88 1.84
CA GLN A 143 -13.09 -12.57 2.27
C GLN A 143 -12.07 -11.58 2.85
N CYS A 144 -12.11 -10.32 2.42
CA CYS A 144 -11.32 -9.20 2.94
C CYS A 144 -12.17 -8.21 3.77
N PRO A 145 -12.32 -8.41 5.10
CA PRO A 145 -13.05 -7.49 5.96
C PRO A 145 -12.25 -6.22 6.26
N TYR A 146 -12.93 -5.06 6.30
CA TYR A 146 -12.30 -3.77 6.64
C TYR A 146 -11.77 -3.68 8.08
N SER A 147 -12.36 -4.46 9.00
CA SER A 147 -11.94 -4.51 10.39
C SER A 147 -12.19 -5.89 10.98
N ILE A 148 -11.29 -6.34 11.86
CA ILE A 148 -11.38 -7.60 12.58
C ILE A 148 -11.21 -7.30 14.06
N LYS A 149 -12.15 -7.75 14.88
CA LYS A 149 -12.15 -7.49 16.33
C LYS A 149 -12.27 -8.79 17.09
N LYS A 150 -11.34 -9.06 18.01
CA LYS A 150 -11.48 -10.12 19.02
C LYS A 150 -11.62 -9.49 20.40
N MET A 151 -12.80 -9.71 20.99
CA MET A 151 -13.13 -9.32 22.36
C MET A 151 -12.96 -10.54 23.27
N ASN A 152 -12.55 -10.34 24.52
CA ASN A 152 -12.26 -11.41 25.46
C ASN A 152 -11.15 -12.33 24.97
N ALA A 153 -9.97 -11.77 24.79
CA ALA A 153 -8.78 -12.53 24.48
C ALA A 153 -8.32 -13.45 25.65
N ALA A 154 -9.16 -13.75 26.64
CA ALA A 154 -8.77 -14.50 27.85
C ALA A 154 -8.67 -16.03 27.63
N GLU A 155 -9.10 -16.56 26.49
CA GLU A 155 -9.01 -17.98 26.13
C GLU A 155 -7.79 -18.23 25.23
N PHE A 156 -6.62 -18.42 25.85
CA PHE A 156 -5.41 -18.82 25.11
C PHE A 156 -5.09 -20.29 25.29
N ALA A 157 -4.88 -20.97 24.16
CA ALA A 157 -4.05 -22.15 24.14
C ALA A 157 -2.58 -21.68 24.18
N ASN A 158 -1.83 -22.05 25.22
CA ASN A 158 -0.37 -21.90 25.33
C ASN A 158 0.19 -20.46 25.32
N ASP A 159 -0.37 -19.52 26.10
CA ASP A 159 0.18 -18.17 26.35
C ASP A 159 0.44 -17.28 25.11
N THR A 160 -0.19 -17.59 23.96
CA THR A 160 0.00 -16.89 22.69
C THR A 160 -1.33 -16.52 22.04
N PHE A 161 -1.56 -15.23 21.76
CA PHE A 161 -2.68 -14.74 20.96
C PHE A 161 -2.36 -14.78 19.47
N LYS A 162 -3.35 -15.19 18.67
CA LYS A 162 -3.28 -15.16 17.20
C LYS A 162 -4.51 -14.49 16.59
N LEU A 163 -4.28 -13.54 15.71
CA LEU A 163 -5.30 -12.89 14.88
C LEU A 163 -4.90 -12.99 13.40
N LYS A 164 -5.71 -13.70 12.62
CA LYS A 164 -5.52 -13.78 11.17
C LYS A 164 -5.88 -12.45 10.52
N ILE A 165 -5.02 -12.02 9.59
CA ILE A 165 -5.19 -10.85 8.72
C ILE A 165 -5.27 -11.38 7.29
N PRO A 166 -6.48 -11.67 6.77
CA PRO A 166 -6.64 -12.47 5.57
C PRO A 166 -6.15 -11.79 4.29
N CYS A 167 -5.97 -10.47 4.27
CA CYS A 167 -5.68 -9.72 3.04
C CYS A 167 -4.50 -8.73 3.17
N GLY A 168 -3.66 -8.89 4.20
CA GLY A 168 -2.55 -7.96 4.42
C GLY A 168 -2.95 -6.69 5.16
N LEU A 169 -1.96 -5.81 5.31
CA LEU A 169 -2.13 -4.43 5.73
C LEU A 169 -1.84 -3.49 4.56
N ILE A 170 -2.40 -2.30 4.59
CA ILE A 170 -2.15 -1.21 3.63
C ILE A 170 -1.83 0.07 4.39
N GLN A 171 -1.37 1.11 3.70
CA GLN A 171 -1.22 2.43 4.30
C GLN A 171 -2.51 2.86 5.03
N GLY A 172 -2.37 3.32 6.27
CA GLY A 172 -3.48 3.70 7.14
C GLY A 172 -4.13 2.54 7.90
N SER A 173 -3.79 1.27 7.61
CA SER A 173 -4.18 0.13 8.46
C SER A 173 -3.62 0.30 9.87
N SER A 174 -4.37 -0.18 10.86
CA SER A 174 -3.95 -0.14 12.26
C SER A 174 -4.30 -1.41 13.02
N ILE A 175 -3.44 -1.77 13.97
CA ILE A 175 -3.64 -2.85 14.92
C ILE A 175 -3.57 -2.24 16.32
N THR A 176 -4.70 -2.18 17.00
CA THR A 176 -4.83 -1.68 18.37
C THR A 176 -4.96 -2.84 19.35
N LEU A 177 -4.04 -2.85 20.31
CA LEU A 177 -3.95 -3.74 21.45
C LEU A 177 -4.42 -3.02 22.70
N ILE A 178 -5.36 -3.64 23.43
CA ILE A 178 -5.76 -3.19 24.76
C ILE A 178 -5.42 -4.30 25.74
N GLY A 179 -4.49 -4.04 26.65
CA GLY A 179 -4.00 -5.06 27.58
C GLY A 179 -3.23 -4.47 28.76
N THR A 180 -2.92 -5.32 29.72
CA THR A 180 -2.18 -4.97 30.93
C THR A 180 -0.96 -5.87 31.05
N PRO A 181 0.28 -5.36 30.96
CA PRO A 181 1.48 -6.14 31.23
C PRO A 181 1.44 -6.78 32.63
N GLY A 182 1.75 -8.07 32.71
CA GLY A 182 1.56 -8.94 33.88
C GLY A 182 2.73 -8.99 34.86
N GLY A 183 2.70 -9.98 35.77
CA GLY A 183 3.19 -9.85 37.15
C GLY A 183 4.63 -10.28 37.49
N LEU A 184 5.34 -11.09 36.70
CA LEU A 184 6.69 -11.57 37.09
C LEU A 184 7.82 -10.80 36.39
N LEU A 185 7.72 -10.63 35.08
CA LEU A 185 8.65 -9.82 34.29
C LEU A 185 7.90 -8.76 33.48
N GLY A 186 6.64 -9.01 33.09
CA GLY A 186 5.82 -8.12 32.28
C GLY A 186 6.33 -7.90 30.85
N ASP A 187 7.27 -8.74 30.41
CA ASP A 187 7.85 -8.72 29.07
C ASP A 187 6.90 -9.39 28.07
N PHE A 188 6.68 -8.76 26.93
CA PHE A 188 5.83 -9.29 25.87
C PHE A 188 6.30 -8.82 24.50
N HIS A 189 5.91 -9.53 23.44
CA HIS A 189 6.19 -9.10 22.08
C HIS A 189 4.99 -9.26 21.17
N ILE A 190 5.02 -8.48 20.08
CA ILE A 190 4.04 -8.49 18.99
C ILE A 190 4.80 -8.82 17.72
N ASP A 191 4.39 -9.88 17.03
CA ASP A 191 4.91 -10.26 15.72
C ASP A 191 3.83 -10.05 14.65
N LEU A 192 4.20 -9.34 13.60
CA LEU A 192 3.46 -9.33 12.33
C LEU A 192 4.13 -10.37 11.41
N LEU A 193 3.43 -11.47 11.16
CA LEU A 193 3.94 -12.60 10.40
C LEU A 193 3.43 -12.55 8.96
N GLY A 194 4.31 -12.87 8.02
CA GLY A 194 3.97 -13.01 6.61
C GLY A 194 3.26 -14.32 6.28
N THR A 195 3.06 -14.59 4.98
CA THR A 195 2.57 -15.88 4.50
C THR A 195 3.77 -16.76 4.17
N ALA A 196 3.91 -17.91 4.84
CA ALA A 196 4.92 -18.91 4.50
C ALA A 196 4.59 -19.56 3.14
N LEU A 197 5.61 -19.80 2.32
CA LEU A 197 5.46 -20.56 1.09
C LEU A 197 5.53 -22.07 1.33
N PRO A 198 4.99 -22.90 0.41
CA PRO A 198 5.20 -24.34 0.46
C PRO A 198 6.69 -24.68 0.50
N GLY A 199 7.14 -25.35 1.57
CA GLY A 199 8.54 -25.74 1.76
C GLY A 199 9.36 -24.82 2.66
N GLU A 200 8.83 -23.66 3.06
CA GLU A 200 9.45 -22.83 4.10
C GLU A 200 9.10 -23.36 5.50
N PRO A 201 10.09 -23.55 6.40
CA PRO A 201 9.83 -24.12 7.72
C PRO A 201 9.06 -23.16 8.63
N ASP A 202 9.35 -21.85 8.52
CA ASP A 202 8.78 -20.80 9.37
C ASP A 202 8.39 -19.57 8.53
N PRO A 203 7.25 -18.92 8.82
CA PRO A 203 6.85 -17.70 8.13
C PRO A 203 7.78 -16.53 8.47
N PRO A 204 8.06 -15.61 7.52
CA PRO A 204 8.87 -14.43 7.80
C PRO A 204 8.18 -13.53 8.84
N ILE A 205 8.98 -12.87 9.68
CA ILE A 205 8.52 -11.87 10.64
C ILE A 205 8.74 -10.50 9.99
N ILE A 206 7.65 -9.94 9.46
CA ILE A 206 7.62 -8.63 8.81
C ILE A 206 7.91 -7.52 9.82
N PHE A 207 7.48 -7.71 11.07
CA PHE A 207 7.79 -6.78 12.15
C PHE A 207 7.71 -7.47 13.51
N HIS A 208 8.82 -7.41 14.26
CA HIS A 208 8.92 -7.85 15.64
C HIS A 208 8.99 -6.62 16.56
N TYR A 209 8.08 -6.52 17.52
CA TYR A 209 8.07 -5.45 18.53
C TYR A 209 8.14 -6.07 19.92
N ASN A 210 9.28 -5.93 20.59
CA ASN A 210 9.59 -6.63 21.84
C ASN A 210 9.75 -5.65 22.99
N VAL A 211 8.86 -5.75 23.99
CA VAL A 211 8.88 -4.92 25.19
C VAL A 211 9.53 -5.71 26.32
N ARG A 212 10.62 -5.17 26.87
CA ARG A 212 11.35 -5.72 28.01
C ARG A 212 11.27 -4.74 29.18
N LEU A 213 10.39 -4.98 30.14
CA LEU A 213 10.18 -4.10 31.30
C LEU A 213 11.26 -4.26 32.37
N SER A 214 11.89 -5.42 32.46
CA SER A 214 13.01 -5.66 33.39
C SER A 214 14.37 -5.27 32.79
N GLY A 215 14.37 -4.74 31.56
CA GLY A 215 15.57 -4.48 30.78
C GLY A 215 16.26 -5.73 30.26
N ASP A 216 17.41 -5.55 29.62
CA ASP A 216 18.28 -6.63 29.18
C ASP A 216 19.68 -6.53 29.78
N LYS A 217 20.56 -7.48 29.44
CA LYS A 217 21.95 -7.50 29.91
C LYS A 217 22.77 -6.27 29.53
N LEU A 218 22.31 -5.46 28.57
CA LEU A 218 23.02 -4.28 28.07
C LEU A 218 22.60 -3.01 28.80
N THR A 219 21.30 -2.88 29.08
CA THR A 219 20.71 -1.63 29.55
C THR A 219 20.33 -1.64 31.03
N GLU A 220 20.05 -2.81 31.62
CA GLU A 220 19.46 -3.00 32.97
C GLU A 220 18.15 -2.21 33.25
N ASP A 221 17.71 -1.39 32.29
CA ASP A 221 16.55 -0.51 32.29
C ASP A 221 15.56 -0.95 31.20
N PRO A 222 14.25 -0.63 31.33
CA PRO A 222 13.24 -1.00 30.33
C PRO A 222 13.60 -0.59 28.90
N VAL A 223 13.42 -1.50 27.94
CA VAL A 223 13.77 -1.29 26.53
C VAL A 223 12.75 -1.90 25.58
N ILE A 224 12.50 -1.21 24.46
CA ILE A 224 11.78 -1.72 23.29
C ILE A 224 12.83 -2.11 22.25
N VAL A 225 12.72 -3.32 21.71
CA VAL A 225 13.56 -3.81 20.61
C VAL A 225 12.67 -4.12 19.41
N GLN A 226 13.03 -3.58 18.25
CA GLN A 226 12.33 -3.75 16.99
C GLN A 226 13.25 -4.40 15.97
N ASN A 227 12.73 -5.37 15.21
CA ASN A 227 13.49 -6.05 14.18
C ASN A 227 12.58 -6.73 13.16
N THR A 228 13.19 -7.36 12.17
CA THR A 228 12.56 -8.25 11.21
C THR A 228 13.33 -9.56 11.10
N TRP A 229 12.66 -10.60 10.62
CA TRP A 229 13.29 -11.90 10.37
C TRP A 229 12.80 -12.51 9.06
N SER A 230 13.70 -13.15 8.32
CA SER A 230 13.38 -13.96 7.14
C SER A 230 14.30 -15.17 7.09
N ALA A 231 13.88 -16.25 6.43
CA ALA A 231 14.72 -17.43 6.29
C ALA A 231 16.03 -17.16 5.51
N THR A 232 16.02 -16.16 4.61
CA THR A 232 17.17 -15.81 3.76
C THR A 232 18.16 -14.89 4.46
N ASN A 233 17.69 -13.92 5.24
CA ASN A 233 18.54 -12.90 5.87
C ASN A 233 18.69 -13.05 7.40
N ASP A 234 18.06 -14.07 8.00
CA ASP A 234 17.93 -14.24 9.45
C ASP A 234 17.39 -12.95 10.12
N TRP A 235 17.69 -12.71 11.39
CA TRP A 235 17.40 -11.47 12.09
C TRP A 235 18.23 -10.32 11.52
N GLY A 236 17.55 -9.23 11.17
CA GLY A 236 18.22 -7.99 10.73
C GLY A 236 18.85 -7.20 11.89
N ALA A 237 19.24 -5.96 11.62
CA ALA A 237 19.76 -5.06 12.66
C ALA A 237 18.67 -4.71 13.68
N GLU A 238 19.01 -4.72 14.98
CA GLU A 238 18.07 -4.33 16.04
C GLU A 238 17.95 -2.81 16.14
N GLU A 239 16.72 -2.31 16.17
CA GLU A 239 16.40 -0.92 16.52
C GLU A 239 15.90 -0.86 17.96
N ARG A 240 16.42 0.09 18.76
CA ARG A 240 16.23 0.12 20.22
C ARG A 240 15.68 1.46 20.69
N CYS A 241 14.74 1.42 21.64
CA CYS A 241 14.17 2.60 22.27
C CYS A 241 14.02 2.38 23.79
N PRO A 242 14.66 3.18 24.68
CA PRO A 242 15.47 4.38 24.40
C PRO A 242 16.71 4.11 23.54
N SER A 243 17.06 5.05 22.65
CA SER A 243 18.26 4.93 21.82
C SER A 243 19.52 5.15 22.66
N SER A 244 20.57 4.37 22.40
CA SER A 244 21.91 4.58 22.99
C SER A 244 22.64 5.78 22.40
N ASP A 245 22.27 6.18 21.18
CA ASP A 245 22.89 7.26 20.44
C ASP A 245 22.09 8.56 20.61
N ALA A 246 22.73 9.56 21.21
CA ALA A 246 22.17 10.89 21.45
C ALA A 246 21.90 11.70 20.16
N ASP A 247 22.20 11.14 18.98
CA ASP A 247 22.20 11.81 17.67
C ASP A 247 21.22 11.17 16.67
N THR A 248 20.03 10.80 17.14
CA THR A 248 18.98 10.20 16.29
C THR A 248 18.15 11.29 15.61
N SER A 249 18.75 11.94 14.61
CA SER A 249 18.04 12.81 13.65
C SER A 249 17.22 12.04 12.60
N LYS A 250 17.24 10.70 12.65
CA LYS A 250 16.55 9.83 11.71
C LYS A 250 15.04 9.83 11.95
N LYS A 251 14.31 9.87 10.85
CA LYS A 251 12.85 9.93 10.84
C LYS A 251 12.29 8.93 9.85
N VAL A 252 11.10 8.42 10.17
CA VAL A 252 10.29 7.57 9.31
C VAL A 252 8.90 8.19 9.28
N ASP A 253 8.40 8.58 8.10
CA ASP A 253 7.15 9.35 7.97
C ASP A 253 7.17 10.66 8.80
N ASP A 254 8.29 11.41 8.76
CA ASP A 254 8.54 12.63 9.54
C ASP A 254 8.55 12.49 11.07
N LEU A 255 8.40 11.27 11.59
CA LEU A 255 8.41 10.93 13.02
C LEU A 255 9.76 10.34 13.46
N GLU A 256 10.18 10.66 14.69
CA GLU A 256 11.41 10.11 15.29
C GLU A 256 11.34 8.58 15.41
N GLU A 257 12.41 7.87 15.06
CA GLU A 257 12.52 6.41 15.22
C GLU A 257 12.26 5.98 16.67
N CYS A 258 12.79 6.74 17.64
CA CYS A 258 12.50 6.60 19.06
C CYS A 258 12.18 7.97 19.64
N SER A 259 10.99 8.10 20.24
CA SER A 259 10.57 9.38 20.80
C SER A 259 11.51 9.84 21.92
N ALA A 260 11.92 11.10 21.87
CA ALA A 260 12.75 11.72 22.91
C ALA A 260 12.14 11.67 24.32
N MET A 261 10.85 11.36 24.49
CA MET A 261 10.28 11.19 25.85
C MET A 261 10.66 9.84 26.49
N VAL A 262 10.94 8.81 25.70
CA VAL A 262 11.20 7.44 26.18
C VAL A 262 12.61 7.40 26.75
N GLY A 263 12.75 6.99 28.02
CA GLY A 263 14.03 6.98 28.73
C GLY A 263 14.42 8.32 29.38
N ASN A 264 13.64 9.38 29.19
CA ASN A 264 13.91 10.69 29.80
C ASN A 264 13.20 10.87 31.16
N ASP A 265 13.76 11.74 32.01
CA ASP A 265 13.24 12.01 33.36
C ASP A 265 11.80 12.54 33.31
N ASP A 266 10.86 11.83 33.94
CA ASP A 266 9.44 12.23 33.97
C ASP A 266 9.22 13.41 34.94
N LYS A 267 9.28 14.64 34.43
CA LYS A 267 9.05 15.86 35.22
C LYS A 267 7.61 16.01 35.75
N ARG A 268 6.65 15.18 35.34
CA ARG A 268 5.23 15.35 35.71
C ARG A 268 4.85 14.80 37.08
N ILE A 269 5.67 13.92 37.69
CA ILE A 269 5.39 13.37 39.02
C ILE A 269 5.63 14.40 40.14
N PHE A 270 6.38 15.48 39.88
CA PHE A 270 6.67 16.51 40.89
C PHE A 270 5.61 17.62 41.02
N ALA A 271 4.55 17.62 40.20
CA ALA A 271 3.56 18.70 40.19
C ALA A 271 2.29 18.43 41.03
N SER A 272 2.08 17.22 41.55
CA SER A 272 0.86 16.87 42.31
C SER A 272 1.00 16.86 43.84
N ASN A 273 2.19 17.14 44.39
CA ASN A 273 2.44 17.13 45.84
C ASN A 273 2.74 18.51 46.45
N GLN A 274 2.17 19.58 45.92
CA GLN A 274 2.10 20.85 46.66
C GLN A 274 0.76 20.94 47.38
N TYR A 275 0.64 20.30 48.55
CA TYR A 275 -0.19 20.75 49.68
C TYR A 275 -0.05 19.77 50.87
N GLN A 276 1.14 19.61 51.46
CA GLN A 276 1.25 19.24 52.87
C GLN A 276 2.49 19.91 53.50
N ASN A 277 2.23 20.94 54.30
CA ASN A 277 3.20 21.53 55.22
C ASN A 277 3.49 20.53 56.36
N ILE A 278 4.64 19.86 56.35
CA ILE A 278 5.22 19.27 57.56
C ILE A 278 6.73 19.56 57.60
N SER A 279 7.16 20.03 58.76
CA SER A 279 8.47 20.49 59.17
C SER A 279 9.65 19.56 58.85
N LYS A 280 10.79 20.19 58.52
CA LYS A 280 12.12 19.61 58.37
C LYS A 280 12.55 18.73 59.57
N SER A 281 13.03 17.52 59.29
CA SER A 281 14.20 16.95 59.95
C SER A 281 14.91 15.94 59.05
N ALA A 282 16.24 15.95 59.11
CA ALA A 282 17.17 15.31 58.20
C ALA A 282 17.06 13.79 58.06
N SER A 283 17.22 13.30 56.83
CA SER A 283 18.09 12.16 56.48
C SER A 283 18.24 12.11 54.97
N ARG A 284 19.38 12.62 54.46
CA ARG A 284 19.88 12.26 53.14
C ARG A 284 20.22 10.77 53.18
N LYS A 285 19.38 9.94 52.54
CA LYS A 285 19.79 8.62 52.07
C LYS A 285 19.89 8.70 50.54
N GLU A 286 21.08 8.40 50.05
CA GLU A 286 21.40 8.19 48.64
C GLU A 286 20.47 7.15 48.02
N GLY A 287 20.01 7.45 46.80
CA GLY A 287 19.32 6.51 45.93
C GLY A 287 18.01 6.99 45.31
N ASP A 288 17.85 8.28 44.97
CA ASP A 288 16.76 8.71 44.09
C ASP A 288 16.99 8.11 42.69
N LYS A 289 16.48 6.90 42.45
CA LYS A 289 16.34 6.36 41.09
C LYS A 289 15.47 7.34 40.31
N LYS A 290 16.09 8.10 39.42
CA LYS A 290 15.38 8.95 38.46
C LYS A 290 14.34 8.10 37.73
N ILE A 291 13.07 8.42 37.90
CA ILE A 291 11.99 7.72 37.21
C ILE A 291 12.00 8.17 35.75
N ARG A 292 12.54 7.31 34.89
CA ARG A 292 12.51 7.50 33.44
C ARG A 292 11.15 7.10 32.90
N TYR A 293 10.63 7.86 31.94
CA TYR A 293 9.37 7.53 31.29
C TYR A 293 9.56 6.30 30.38
N PHE A 294 8.68 5.32 30.54
CA PHE A 294 8.55 4.18 29.64
C PHE A 294 7.05 3.95 29.36
N PRO A 295 6.67 3.67 28.10
CA PRO A 295 5.26 3.68 27.70
C PRO A 295 4.43 2.52 28.27
N PHE A 296 5.07 1.43 28.70
CA PHE A 296 4.41 0.29 29.32
C PHE A 296 4.75 0.20 30.81
N LYS A 297 3.75 -0.10 31.64
CA LYS A 297 3.93 -0.24 33.08
C LYS A 297 3.24 -1.50 33.58
N GLN A 298 3.96 -2.24 34.41
CA GLN A 298 3.46 -3.46 35.03
C GLN A 298 2.16 -3.21 35.80
N GLY A 299 1.11 -3.99 35.52
CA GLY A 299 -0.19 -3.88 36.18
C GLY A 299 -1.05 -2.69 35.74
N TYR A 300 -0.58 -1.86 34.80
CA TYR A 300 -1.37 -0.75 34.24
C TYR A 300 -1.91 -1.11 32.86
N LEU A 301 -3.16 -0.72 32.62
CA LEU A 301 -3.77 -0.81 31.30
C LEU A 301 -3.05 0.11 30.31
N SER A 302 -2.71 -0.41 29.14
CA SER A 302 -2.19 0.35 28.02
C SER A 302 -3.02 0.13 26.75
N ILE A 303 -3.12 1.17 25.94
CA ILE A 303 -3.67 1.12 24.58
C ILE A 303 -2.52 1.34 23.61
N ALA A 304 -2.01 0.25 23.04
CA ALA A 304 -0.94 0.30 22.04
C ALA A 304 -1.53 0.18 20.64
N THR A 305 -1.16 1.06 19.71
CA THR A 305 -1.61 1.02 18.32
C THR A 305 -0.42 1.07 17.38
N LEU A 306 -0.26 0.00 16.59
CA LEU A 306 0.59 -0.03 15.42
C LEU A 306 -0.18 0.54 14.24
N ARG A 307 0.39 1.52 13.53
CA ARG A 307 -0.20 2.12 12.33
C ARG A 307 0.78 2.03 11.18
N VAL A 308 0.31 1.58 10.03
CA VAL A 308 1.10 1.52 8.79
C VAL A 308 1.10 2.90 8.14
N GLY A 309 2.28 3.50 7.99
CA GLY A 309 2.55 4.75 7.29
C GLY A 309 2.95 4.54 5.82
N ILE A 310 3.64 5.52 5.23
CA ILE A 310 4.13 5.47 3.85
C ILE A 310 5.47 4.73 3.80
N GLU A 311 6.32 4.99 4.78
CA GLU A 311 7.69 4.49 4.85
C GLU A 311 7.92 3.48 5.98
N GLY A 312 7.01 3.40 6.94
CA GLY A 312 7.18 2.48 8.07
C GLY A 312 5.96 2.21 8.93
N ILE A 313 6.20 1.58 10.08
CA ILE A 313 5.20 1.23 11.09
C ILE A 313 5.42 2.11 12.32
N GLN A 314 4.35 2.77 12.73
CA GLN A 314 4.33 3.75 13.81
C GLN A 314 3.66 3.14 15.05
N MET A 315 4.36 3.13 16.18
CA MET A 315 3.80 2.69 17.46
C MET A 315 3.35 3.91 18.27
N THR A 316 2.08 3.89 18.69
CA THR A 316 1.55 4.83 19.68
C THR A 316 1.09 4.08 20.91
N VAL A 317 1.34 4.63 22.10
CA VAL A 317 0.84 4.09 23.37
C VAL A 317 0.12 5.20 24.12
N ASP A 318 -1.13 4.94 24.52
CA ASP A 318 -2.03 5.88 25.18
C ASP A 318 -2.13 7.24 24.45
N GLY A 319 -2.16 7.18 23.12
CA GLY A 319 -2.30 8.33 22.23
C GLY A 319 -1.01 9.12 21.98
N ARG A 320 0.16 8.61 22.39
CA ARG A 320 1.46 9.28 22.18
C ARG A 320 2.35 8.42 21.28
N HIS A 321 3.05 9.07 20.34
CA HIS A 321 4.07 8.42 19.51
C HIS A 321 5.23 7.88 20.35
N VAL A 322 5.62 6.64 20.13
CA VAL A 322 6.67 5.94 20.89
C VAL A 322 7.86 5.60 20.01
N THR A 323 7.63 4.86 18.91
CA THR A 323 8.67 4.50 17.95
C THR A 323 8.15 4.48 16.52
N SER A 324 9.06 4.62 15.57
CA SER A 324 8.85 4.51 14.13
C SER A 324 9.84 3.50 13.56
N PHE A 325 9.38 2.55 12.76
CA PHE A 325 10.23 1.51 12.16
C PHE A 325 10.09 1.52 10.65
N ALA A 326 11.18 1.74 9.93
CA ALA A 326 11.17 1.76 8.47
C ALA A 326 10.90 0.36 7.89
N PHE A 327 10.19 0.29 6.75
CA PHE A 327 10.04 -0.97 6.02
C PHE A 327 11.40 -1.49 5.54
N ARG A 328 11.55 -2.81 5.53
CA ARG A 328 12.71 -3.49 4.94
C ARG A 328 12.29 -4.21 3.66
N GLU A 329 13.23 -4.29 2.72
CA GLU A 329 13.01 -4.92 1.41
C GLU A 329 12.45 -6.35 1.58
N SER A 330 11.48 -6.76 0.75
CA SER A 330 10.73 -8.04 0.82
C SER A 330 9.89 -8.32 2.06
N LEU A 331 9.81 -7.37 2.98
CA LEU A 331 9.06 -7.49 4.23
C LEU A 331 8.03 -6.38 4.32
N GLU A 332 7.25 -6.23 3.25
CA GLU A 332 6.28 -5.17 3.14
C GLU A 332 4.97 -5.51 3.90
N PRO A 333 4.26 -4.49 4.42
CA PRO A 333 3.09 -4.69 5.29
C PRO A 333 1.91 -5.42 4.62
N TRP A 334 1.82 -5.41 3.29
CA TRP A 334 0.78 -6.15 2.56
C TRP A 334 0.93 -7.66 2.65
N LEU A 335 2.12 -8.16 2.98
CA LEU A 335 2.37 -9.60 3.12
C LEU A 335 1.89 -10.18 4.47
N VAL A 336 1.51 -9.32 5.44
CA VAL A 336 1.09 -9.73 6.79
C VAL A 336 -0.16 -10.62 6.72
N SER A 337 -0.06 -11.83 7.27
CA SER A 337 -1.14 -12.83 7.32
C SER A 337 -1.64 -13.10 8.74
N GLU A 338 -0.83 -12.82 9.76
CA GLU A 338 -1.14 -13.09 11.16
C GLU A 338 -0.47 -12.06 12.08
N VAL A 339 -1.20 -11.62 13.10
CA VAL A 339 -0.66 -10.93 14.28
C VAL A 339 -0.55 -11.94 15.41
N ARG A 340 0.66 -12.10 15.95
CA ARG A 340 0.94 -12.95 17.11
C ARG A 340 1.35 -12.07 18.28
N ILE A 341 0.80 -12.34 19.47
CA ILE A 341 1.18 -11.63 20.69
C ILE A 341 1.48 -12.67 21.75
N SER A 342 2.68 -12.62 22.32
CA SER A 342 3.14 -13.62 23.29
C SER A 342 3.87 -12.95 24.45
N GLY A 343 3.93 -13.63 25.59
CA GLY A 343 4.58 -13.15 26.81
C GLY A 343 3.61 -12.76 27.91
N ASP A 344 4.12 -12.06 28.93
CA ASP A 344 3.42 -11.74 30.17
C ASP A 344 2.54 -10.50 29.99
N ILE A 345 1.46 -10.62 29.20
CA ILE A 345 0.47 -9.56 28.99
C ILE A 345 -0.96 -10.10 29.06
N LYS A 346 -1.78 -9.50 29.92
CA LYS A 346 -3.21 -9.79 30.02
C LYS A 346 -3.97 -9.00 28.97
N LEU A 347 -4.33 -9.66 27.87
CA LEU A 347 -5.06 -9.05 26.77
C LEU A 347 -6.56 -8.93 27.06
N ILE A 348 -7.11 -7.74 26.80
CA ILE A 348 -8.54 -7.47 26.88
C ILE A 348 -9.15 -7.58 25.48
N SER A 349 -8.54 -6.92 24.50
CA SER A 349 -9.01 -6.96 23.11
C SER A 349 -7.92 -6.60 22.13
N VAL A 350 -8.06 -7.12 20.91
CA VAL A 350 -7.26 -6.73 19.75
C VAL A 350 -8.20 -6.34 18.61
N LEU A 351 -7.94 -5.19 18.01
CA LEU A 351 -8.70 -4.63 16.89
C LEU A 351 -7.74 -4.34 15.74
N ALA A 352 -7.95 -4.98 14.60
CA ALA A 352 -7.37 -4.56 13.33
C ALA A 352 -8.41 -3.75 12.56
N SER A 353 -8.04 -2.60 12.01
CA SER A 353 -8.95 -1.72 11.27
C SER A 353 -8.21 -1.02 10.13
N GLY A 354 -8.95 -0.39 9.21
CA GLY A 354 -8.33 0.20 8.03
C GLY A 354 -7.75 -0.85 7.08
N LEU A 355 -8.21 -2.10 7.17
CA LEU A 355 -7.71 -3.22 6.38
C LEU A 355 -8.12 -3.11 4.91
N PRO A 356 -7.33 -3.69 3.99
CA PRO A 356 -7.70 -3.77 2.58
C PRO A 356 -9.03 -4.51 2.43
N THR A 357 -9.93 -3.94 1.63
CA THR A 357 -11.25 -4.51 1.39
C THR A 357 -11.69 -4.17 -0.02
N SER A 358 -12.22 -5.17 -0.72
CA SER A 358 -12.82 -5.03 -2.03
C SER A 358 -14.21 -4.37 -1.94
N GLU A 359 -14.63 -3.76 -3.05
CA GLU A 359 -15.94 -3.14 -3.18
C GLU A 359 -17.03 -4.21 -3.29
N ASP A 360 -18.17 -3.98 -2.64
CA ASP A 360 -19.35 -4.82 -2.82
C ASP A 360 -20.01 -4.49 -4.16
N LEU A 361 -19.93 -5.41 -5.12
CA LEU A 361 -20.51 -5.21 -6.45
C LEU A 361 -22.01 -4.91 -6.41
N GLU A 362 -22.75 -5.42 -5.41
CA GLU A 362 -24.17 -5.14 -5.21
C GLU A 362 -24.47 -3.66 -4.87
N HIS A 363 -23.48 -2.92 -4.38
CA HIS A 363 -23.62 -1.52 -3.97
C HIS A 363 -22.99 -0.52 -4.96
N VAL A 364 -22.48 -1.00 -6.11
CA VAL A 364 -21.89 -0.14 -7.15
C VAL A 364 -23.01 0.39 -8.06
N ILE A 365 -23.32 1.68 -7.93
CA ILE A 365 -24.45 2.33 -8.61
C ILE A 365 -24.17 2.59 -10.12
N ASP A 366 -22.90 2.63 -10.55
CA ASP A 366 -22.50 2.96 -11.92
C ASP A 366 -21.41 2.01 -12.47
N LEU A 367 -21.62 0.69 -12.39
CA LEU A 367 -20.60 -0.29 -12.78
C LEU A 367 -20.09 -0.11 -14.21
N GLU A 368 -20.97 0.17 -15.17
CA GLU A 368 -20.59 0.38 -16.57
C GLU A 368 -19.68 1.62 -16.77
N LEU A 369 -19.85 2.65 -15.95
CA LEU A 369 -19.01 3.86 -15.99
C LEU A 369 -17.58 3.60 -15.46
N LEU A 370 -17.44 2.59 -14.59
CA LEU A 370 -16.18 2.23 -13.96
C LEU A 370 -15.41 1.18 -14.77
N LYS A 371 -16.06 0.52 -15.73
CA LYS A 371 -15.39 -0.41 -16.65
C LYS A 371 -14.49 0.35 -17.61
N SER A 372 -13.35 -0.22 -17.90
CA SER A 372 -12.51 0.29 -18.98
C SER A 372 -13.12 0.00 -20.34
N ASN A 373 -12.92 0.94 -21.25
CA ASN A 373 -13.23 0.72 -22.64
C ASN A 373 -12.31 -0.36 -23.23
N PRO A 374 -12.82 -1.17 -24.17
CA PRO A 374 -12.00 -1.99 -25.04
C PRO A 374 -10.93 -1.14 -25.73
N ILE A 375 -9.79 -1.76 -26.00
CA ILE A 375 -8.71 -1.10 -26.74
C ILE A 375 -9.25 -0.75 -28.14
N PRO A 376 -9.17 0.53 -28.57
CA PRO A 376 -9.66 0.92 -29.88
C PRO A 376 -8.96 0.16 -31.01
N LEU A 377 -9.74 -0.51 -31.85
CA LEU A 377 -9.23 -1.11 -33.09
C LEU A 377 -9.12 -0.01 -34.16
N HIS A 378 -7.94 0.15 -34.76
CA HIS A 378 -7.67 1.11 -35.86
C HIS A 378 -7.76 2.61 -35.50
N GLN A 379 -7.74 2.96 -34.22
CA GLN A 379 -7.62 4.35 -33.76
C GLN A 379 -6.27 4.55 -33.07
N THR A 380 -5.61 5.68 -33.35
CA THR A 380 -4.37 6.03 -32.66
C THR A 380 -4.68 6.46 -31.24
N VAL A 381 -4.06 5.80 -30.26
CA VAL A 381 -4.11 6.23 -28.85
C VAL A 381 -3.06 7.33 -28.67
N ASP A 382 -3.48 8.49 -28.18
CA ASP A 382 -2.58 9.62 -27.98
C ASP A 382 -1.70 9.40 -26.73
N LEU A 383 -2.30 8.91 -25.65
CA LEU A 383 -1.61 8.65 -24.40
C LEU A 383 -2.05 7.31 -23.81
N PHE A 384 -1.08 6.47 -23.47
CA PHE A 384 -1.30 5.32 -22.60
C PHE A 384 -0.75 5.65 -21.20
N ILE A 385 -1.52 5.38 -20.15
CA ILE A 385 -1.12 5.57 -18.75
C ILE A 385 -1.11 4.20 -18.06
N GLY A 386 0.07 3.74 -17.68
CA GLY A 386 0.26 2.59 -16.81
C GLY A 386 0.38 3.04 -15.35
N ILE A 387 -0.42 2.44 -14.47
CA ILE A 387 -0.46 2.76 -13.04
C ILE A 387 0.14 1.61 -12.24
N PHE A 388 1.12 1.86 -11.41
CA PHE A 388 1.58 0.88 -10.43
C PHE A 388 0.58 0.72 -9.30
N SER A 389 0.21 -0.52 -9.01
CA SER A 389 -0.61 -0.85 -7.85
C SER A 389 -0.23 -2.23 -7.31
N THR A 390 -0.52 -2.51 -6.05
CA THR A 390 -0.32 -3.82 -5.42
C THR A 390 -1.63 -4.59 -5.31
N ALA A 391 -1.59 -5.92 -5.23
CA ALA A 391 -2.77 -6.77 -5.28
C ALA A 391 -3.89 -6.36 -4.29
N ASN A 392 -3.53 -5.98 -3.05
CA ASN A 392 -4.49 -5.63 -2.00
C ASN A 392 -4.90 -4.14 -1.95
N ASN A 393 -4.40 -3.28 -2.85
CA ASN A 393 -4.76 -1.85 -2.97
C ASN A 393 -6.13 -1.59 -3.67
N PHE A 394 -7.15 -2.39 -3.36
CA PHE A 394 -8.49 -2.32 -3.99
C PHE A 394 -9.10 -0.92 -3.95
N LYS A 395 -9.02 -0.23 -2.80
CA LYS A 395 -9.61 1.11 -2.61
C LYS A 395 -8.89 2.20 -3.39
N ARG A 396 -7.58 2.10 -3.56
CA ARG A 396 -6.81 3.07 -4.35
C ARG A 396 -7.18 2.98 -5.82
N ARG A 397 -7.19 1.76 -6.38
CA ARG A 397 -7.68 1.54 -7.76
C ARG A 397 -9.11 2.04 -7.94
N MET A 398 -10.00 1.76 -6.99
CA MET A 398 -11.37 2.26 -7.04
C MET A 398 -11.46 3.80 -6.99
N ALA A 399 -10.65 4.45 -6.17
CA ALA A 399 -10.61 5.91 -6.11
C ALA A 399 -10.16 6.51 -7.45
N VAL A 400 -9.11 5.95 -8.05
CA VAL A 400 -8.65 6.34 -9.38
C VAL A 400 -9.76 6.15 -10.43
N ARG A 401 -10.44 5.00 -10.44
CA ARG A 401 -11.60 4.74 -11.32
C ARG A 401 -12.70 5.77 -11.16
N ARG A 402 -13.06 6.13 -9.92
CA ARG A 402 -14.13 7.10 -9.62
C ARG A 402 -13.74 8.56 -9.86
N THR A 403 -12.46 8.84 -10.11
CA THR A 403 -11.93 10.20 -10.22
C THR A 403 -11.35 10.47 -11.59
N TRP A 404 -10.03 10.57 -11.73
CA TRP A 404 -9.39 11.03 -12.96
C TRP A 404 -9.46 10.00 -14.11
N MET A 405 -9.85 8.75 -13.89
CA MET A 405 -10.25 7.88 -15.00
C MET A 405 -11.57 8.32 -15.67
N GLN A 406 -12.31 9.26 -15.07
CA GLN A 406 -13.57 9.78 -15.59
C GLN A 406 -13.40 10.98 -16.53
N TYR A 407 -12.16 11.38 -16.86
CA TYR A 407 -11.91 12.36 -17.91
C TYR A 407 -12.47 11.89 -19.26
N ASP A 408 -13.02 12.83 -20.04
CA ASP A 408 -13.62 12.52 -21.34
C ASP A 408 -12.64 11.85 -22.31
N ALA A 409 -11.36 12.24 -22.29
CA ALA A 409 -10.34 11.61 -23.14
C ALA A 409 -10.12 10.13 -22.82
N VAL A 410 -10.26 9.74 -21.54
CA VAL A 410 -10.18 8.34 -21.11
C VAL A 410 -11.45 7.58 -21.52
N ARG A 411 -12.63 8.17 -21.28
CA ARG A 411 -13.92 7.58 -21.65
C ARG A 411 -14.17 7.52 -23.16
N ALA A 412 -13.50 8.36 -23.95
CA ALA A 412 -13.53 8.32 -25.40
C ALA A 412 -12.52 7.32 -26.00
N GLY A 413 -11.61 6.76 -25.20
CA GLY A 413 -10.56 5.85 -25.66
C GLY A 413 -9.36 6.52 -26.33
N THR A 414 -9.31 7.85 -26.35
CA THR A 414 -8.13 8.63 -26.79
C THR A 414 -6.96 8.46 -25.82
N VAL A 415 -7.28 8.29 -24.54
CA VAL A 415 -6.35 7.89 -23.48
C VAL A 415 -6.73 6.51 -22.98
N VAL A 416 -5.76 5.61 -22.90
CA VAL A 416 -5.94 4.28 -22.32
C VAL A 416 -5.26 4.23 -20.97
N VAL A 417 -5.96 3.75 -19.93
CA VAL A 417 -5.43 3.65 -18.57
C VAL A 417 -5.51 2.19 -18.10
N ARG A 418 -4.43 1.65 -17.55
CA ARG A 418 -4.37 0.28 -17.00
C ARG A 418 -3.53 0.22 -15.71
N PHE A 419 -3.96 -0.58 -14.75
CA PHE A 419 -3.20 -0.93 -13.54
C PHE A 419 -2.28 -2.11 -13.82
N PHE A 420 -1.05 -2.06 -13.31
CA PHE A 420 -0.05 -3.13 -13.40
C PHE A 420 0.18 -3.69 -12.01
N VAL A 421 -0.27 -4.92 -11.80
CA VAL A 421 -0.42 -5.51 -10.46
C VAL A 421 0.23 -6.89 -10.42
N GLY A 422 1.20 -7.11 -9.55
CA GLY A 422 1.79 -8.42 -9.32
C GLY A 422 0.84 -9.35 -8.59
N LEU A 423 1.17 -10.64 -8.62
CA LEU A 423 0.46 -11.63 -7.81
C LEU A 423 0.79 -11.42 -6.32
N HIS A 424 -0.04 -12.00 -5.48
CA HIS A 424 0.11 -11.94 -4.03
C HIS A 424 0.42 -13.33 -3.46
N LYS A 425 1.17 -13.42 -2.35
CA LYS A 425 1.40 -14.70 -1.66
C LYS A 425 0.11 -15.31 -1.10
N ASN A 426 -0.81 -14.44 -0.69
CA ASN A 426 -2.12 -14.84 -0.15
C ASN A 426 -3.13 -15.09 -1.27
N GLN A 427 -3.64 -16.32 -1.33
CA GLN A 427 -4.62 -16.78 -2.31
C GLN A 427 -5.93 -15.99 -2.29
N VAL A 428 -6.41 -15.59 -1.12
CA VAL A 428 -7.65 -14.79 -0.98
C VAL A 428 -7.52 -13.46 -1.73
N VAL A 429 -6.36 -12.81 -1.61
CA VAL A 429 -6.10 -11.54 -2.32
C VAL A 429 -6.10 -11.77 -3.83
N ASN A 430 -5.51 -12.87 -4.32
CA ASN A 430 -5.51 -13.21 -5.74
C ASN A 430 -6.93 -13.51 -6.27
N GLU A 431 -7.80 -14.16 -5.49
CA GLU A 431 -9.20 -14.40 -5.86
C GLU A 431 -9.99 -13.10 -6.01
N GLU A 432 -9.84 -12.19 -5.04
CA GLU A 432 -10.48 -10.87 -5.06
C GLU A 432 -9.93 -10.01 -6.22
N LEU A 433 -8.62 -10.02 -6.45
CA LEU A 433 -7.98 -9.35 -7.57
C LEU A 433 -8.44 -9.91 -8.93
N TRP A 434 -8.54 -11.24 -9.06
CA TRP A 434 -9.05 -11.88 -10.27
C TRP A 434 -10.49 -11.47 -10.56
N THR A 435 -11.32 -11.39 -9.52
CA THR A 435 -12.71 -10.93 -9.64
C THR A 435 -12.76 -9.47 -10.07
N GLU A 436 -11.93 -8.61 -9.48
CA GLU A 436 -11.81 -7.20 -9.84
C GLU A 436 -11.36 -7.03 -11.30
N ALA A 437 -10.30 -7.74 -11.71
CA ALA A 437 -9.73 -7.66 -13.07
C ALA A 437 -10.77 -8.01 -14.13
N ASN A 438 -11.54 -9.08 -13.91
CA ASN A 438 -12.63 -9.49 -14.81
C ASN A 438 -13.83 -8.53 -14.78
N THR A 439 -14.03 -7.83 -13.67
CA THR A 439 -15.15 -6.89 -13.51
C THR A 439 -14.90 -5.57 -14.25
N TYR A 440 -13.72 -4.97 -14.09
CA TYR A 440 -13.40 -3.64 -14.59
C TYR A 440 -12.56 -3.65 -15.88
N GLY A 441 -11.89 -4.77 -16.19
CA GLY A 441 -11.12 -4.95 -17.43
C GLY A 441 -9.87 -4.08 -17.57
N ASP A 442 -9.46 -3.40 -16.49
CA ASP A 442 -8.41 -2.38 -16.49
C ASP A 442 -7.13 -2.81 -15.77
N ILE A 443 -7.01 -4.08 -15.41
CA ILE A 443 -5.85 -4.64 -14.70
C ILE A 443 -5.04 -5.50 -15.67
N GLN A 444 -3.72 -5.31 -15.67
CA GLN A 444 -2.73 -6.23 -16.21
C GLN A 444 -2.03 -6.90 -15.03
N LEU A 445 -2.20 -8.21 -14.91
CA LEU A 445 -1.50 -9.01 -13.90
C LEU A 445 -0.06 -9.20 -14.31
N MET A 446 0.88 -9.13 -13.38
CA MET A 446 2.30 -9.38 -13.65
C MET A 446 2.68 -10.79 -13.20
N PRO A 447 3.58 -11.46 -13.95
CA PRO A 447 4.03 -12.82 -13.66
C PRO A 447 5.12 -12.85 -12.55
N PHE A 448 4.92 -12.10 -11.47
CA PHE A 448 5.77 -12.06 -10.29
C PHE A 448 4.98 -11.55 -9.07
N VAL A 449 5.43 -11.90 -7.87
CA VAL A 449 4.89 -11.33 -6.62
C VAL A 449 5.39 -9.90 -6.44
N ASP A 450 4.50 -9.03 -5.97
CA ASP A 450 4.83 -7.62 -5.76
C ASP A 450 5.79 -7.39 -4.59
N TYR A 451 7.03 -7.06 -4.95
CA TYR A 451 8.05 -6.46 -4.09
C TYR A 451 8.48 -5.11 -4.62
N TYR A 452 8.86 -4.21 -3.73
CA TYR A 452 9.31 -2.88 -4.12
C TYR A 452 10.50 -2.93 -5.09
N GLY A 453 11.46 -3.84 -4.90
CA GLY A 453 12.62 -3.99 -5.78
C GLY A 453 12.31 -4.40 -7.23
N LEU A 454 11.06 -4.79 -7.53
CA LEU A 454 10.63 -5.31 -8.84
C LEU A 454 9.80 -4.33 -9.66
N ILE A 455 9.58 -3.11 -9.16
CA ILE A 455 8.83 -2.08 -9.87
C ILE A 455 9.45 -1.74 -11.25
N THR A 456 10.76 -1.94 -11.43
CA THR A 456 11.42 -1.82 -12.75
C THR A 456 10.83 -2.77 -13.80
N LEU A 457 10.44 -3.99 -13.41
CA LEU A 457 9.77 -4.93 -14.32
C LEU A 457 8.37 -4.43 -14.71
N LYS A 458 7.66 -3.75 -13.81
CA LYS A 458 6.39 -3.11 -14.15
C LYS A 458 6.57 -1.97 -15.15
N THR A 459 7.63 -1.17 -15.05
CA THR A 459 7.93 -0.14 -16.08
C THR A 459 8.19 -0.76 -17.44
N ILE A 460 8.94 -1.85 -17.49
CA ILE A 460 9.14 -2.61 -18.75
C ILE A 460 7.80 -3.11 -19.30
N ALA A 461 6.94 -3.65 -18.44
CA ALA A 461 5.61 -4.11 -18.84
C ALA A 461 4.71 -2.96 -19.35
N ILE A 462 4.80 -1.76 -18.76
CA ILE A 462 4.13 -0.54 -19.25
C ILE A 462 4.65 -0.17 -20.64
N CYS A 463 5.97 -0.18 -20.86
CA CYS A 463 6.56 0.07 -22.17
C CYS A 463 6.08 -0.96 -23.21
N ILE A 464 6.04 -2.24 -22.85
CA ILE A 464 5.53 -3.33 -23.71
C ILE A 464 4.07 -3.08 -24.08
N TYR A 465 3.22 -2.84 -23.09
CA TYR A 465 1.78 -2.66 -23.32
C TYR A 465 1.50 -1.44 -24.18
N GLY A 466 2.14 -0.31 -23.86
CA GLY A 466 2.00 0.94 -24.59
C GLY A 466 2.42 0.84 -26.05
N THR A 467 3.39 -0.02 -26.38
CA THR A 467 3.95 -0.15 -27.73
C THR A 467 3.32 -1.27 -28.56
N ASN A 468 3.17 -2.48 -27.99
CA ASN A 468 2.77 -3.68 -28.72
C ASN A 468 1.28 -4.03 -28.56
N VAL A 469 0.63 -3.59 -27.47
CA VAL A 469 -0.78 -3.90 -27.21
C VAL A 469 -1.67 -2.71 -27.61
N VAL A 470 -1.27 -1.49 -27.25
CA VAL A 470 -2.05 -0.27 -27.48
C VAL A 470 -1.54 0.56 -28.66
N SER A 471 -0.23 0.54 -28.93
CA SER A 471 0.42 1.41 -29.93
C SER A 471 0.13 2.90 -29.71
N ALA A 472 0.40 3.38 -28.49
CA ALA A 472 0.20 4.78 -28.10
C ALA A 472 1.36 5.68 -28.57
N LYS A 473 1.07 6.96 -28.83
CA LYS A 473 2.10 7.97 -29.17
C LYS A 473 2.98 8.29 -27.96
N TYR A 474 2.37 8.40 -26.79
CA TYR A 474 3.03 8.67 -25.52
C TYR A 474 2.67 7.62 -24.48
N ILE A 475 3.63 7.28 -23.63
CA ILE A 475 3.49 6.27 -22.57
C ILE A 475 3.82 6.96 -21.24
N MET A 476 2.85 7.03 -20.35
CA MET A 476 2.99 7.54 -18.99
C MET A 476 3.08 6.40 -18.00
N LYS A 477 4.00 6.53 -17.03
CA LYS A 477 3.99 5.78 -15.78
C LYS A 477 3.49 6.69 -14.67
N THR A 478 2.70 6.15 -13.75
CA THR A 478 2.30 6.81 -12.49
C THR A 478 1.96 5.77 -11.42
N ASP A 479 1.61 6.22 -10.21
CA ASP A 479 1.34 5.37 -9.04
C ASP A 479 -0.14 5.45 -8.62
N ASP A 480 -0.63 4.47 -7.85
CA ASP A 480 -2.05 4.39 -7.44
C ASP A 480 -2.44 5.38 -6.32
N ASP A 481 -1.50 6.17 -5.82
CA ASP A 481 -1.64 7.35 -4.96
C ASP A 481 -1.36 8.67 -5.68
N ALA A 482 -1.26 8.65 -7.01
CA ALA A 482 -1.15 9.87 -7.81
C ALA A 482 -2.53 10.33 -8.31
N PHE A 483 -2.80 11.63 -8.18
CA PHE A 483 -3.94 12.28 -8.83
C PHE A 483 -3.48 13.06 -10.05
N VAL A 484 -3.86 12.58 -11.25
CA VAL A 484 -3.35 13.08 -12.53
C VAL A 484 -4.37 14.01 -13.22
N ARG A 485 -3.93 15.20 -13.62
CA ARG A 485 -4.65 16.08 -14.56
C ARG A 485 -4.40 15.62 -16.00
N VAL A 486 -5.15 14.61 -16.44
CA VAL A 486 -5.01 14.01 -17.79
C VAL A 486 -5.13 15.06 -18.89
N ASP A 487 -6.01 16.05 -18.72
CA ASP A 487 -6.20 17.19 -19.61
C ASP A 487 -4.94 18.06 -19.76
N GLU A 488 -4.26 18.37 -18.65
CA GLU A 488 -3.03 19.18 -18.66
C GLU A 488 -1.84 18.42 -19.25
N VAL A 489 -1.72 17.13 -18.92
CA VAL A 489 -0.67 16.27 -19.50
C VAL A 489 -0.82 16.23 -21.02
N LEU A 490 -2.02 15.92 -21.52
CA LEU A 490 -2.30 15.93 -22.97
C LEU A 490 -2.04 17.29 -23.61
N SER A 491 -2.54 18.37 -23.02
CA SER A 491 -2.32 19.72 -23.53
C SER A 491 -0.84 20.07 -23.62
N SER A 492 -0.04 19.64 -22.63
CA SER A 492 1.40 19.86 -22.61
C SER A 492 2.09 19.07 -23.73
N LEU A 493 1.77 17.78 -23.88
CA LEU A 493 2.36 16.93 -24.91
C LEU A 493 2.05 17.46 -26.31
N VAL A 494 0.79 17.81 -26.59
CA VAL A 494 0.37 18.40 -27.88
C VAL A 494 1.04 19.75 -28.13
N GLY A 495 1.13 20.61 -27.12
CA GLY A 495 1.73 21.94 -27.26
C GLY A 495 3.22 21.92 -27.58
N THR A 496 3.93 20.85 -27.20
CA THR A 496 5.37 20.72 -27.45
C THR A 496 5.70 20.28 -28.87
N ASN A 497 4.80 19.54 -29.52
CA ASN A 497 5.00 18.93 -30.83
C ASN A 497 6.26 18.03 -30.92
N ILE A 498 6.70 17.45 -29.78
CA ILE A 498 7.81 16.51 -29.72
C ILE A 498 7.25 15.10 -29.71
N THR A 499 7.39 14.35 -30.80
CA THR A 499 6.83 13.00 -30.95
C THR A 499 7.86 11.87 -30.78
N THR A 500 9.15 12.21 -30.71
CA THR A 500 10.26 11.26 -30.60
C THR A 500 11.30 11.76 -29.59
N GLY A 501 11.97 10.84 -28.91
CA GLY A 501 13.01 11.15 -27.94
C GLY A 501 12.58 11.99 -26.74
N LEU A 502 11.31 11.96 -26.33
CA LEU A 502 10.78 12.80 -25.24
C LEU A 502 10.85 12.10 -23.88
N LEU A 503 11.43 12.76 -22.88
CA LEU A 503 11.16 12.51 -21.46
C LEU A 503 10.47 13.75 -20.86
N TYR A 504 9.20 13.63 -20.52
CA TYR A 504 8.40 14.67 -19.86
C TYR A 504 8.13 14.27 -18.41
N GLY A 505 8.42 15.16 -17.46
CA GLY A 505 8.23 14.89 -16.04
C GLY A 505 8.90 15.93 -15.17
N ARG A 506 8.93 15.74 -13.86
CA ARG A 506 9.80 16.55 -13.00
C ARG A 506 11.23 16.01 -13.10
N ILE A 507 12.10 16.71 -13.80
CA ILE A 507 13.44 16.24 -14.14
C ILE A 507 14.43 16.57 -13.02
N ASN A 508 15.22 15.58 -12.62
CA ASN A 508 16.36 15.75 -11.74
C ASN A 508 17.65 15.38 -12.47
N SER A 509 18.58 16.34 -12.55
CA SER A 509 19.87 16.19 -13.22
C SER A 509 21.06 16.16 -12.23
N GLU A 510 20.81 16.37 -10.95
CA GLU A 510 21.86 16.59 -9.94
C GLU A 510 21.83 15.57 -8.80
N SER A 511 20.93 14.58 -8.87
CA SER A 511 20.79 13.53 -7.86
C SER A 511 22.02 12.63 -7.76
N GLN A 512 22.27 12.15 -6.54
CA GLN A 512 23.34 11.21 -6.23
C GLN A 512 22.75 9.92 -5.62
N PRO A 513 23.42 8.78 -5.80
CA PRO A 513 23.02 7.54 -5.13
C PRO A 513 23.03 7.69 -3.61
N HIS A 514 21.99 7.21 -2.93
CA HIS A 514 22.00 7.15 -1.47
C HIS A 514 23.01 6.10 -1.01
N ARG A 515 24.03 6.52 -0.26
CA ARG A 515 25.10 5.61 0.21
C ARG A 515 24.90 5.09 1.64
N ASN A 516 23.85 5.52 2.33
CA ASN A 516 23.50 4.98 3.64
C ASN A 516 22.85 3.60 3.48
N VAL A 517 23.46 2.54 4.05
CA VAL A 517 22.99 1.14 3.97
C VAL A 517 21.61 0.92 4.58
N GLU A 518 21.17 1.82 5.47
CA GLU A 518 19.85 1.76 6.10
C GLU A 518 18.77 2.47 5.29
N SER A 519 19.15 3.22 4.24
CA SER A 519 18.18 3.87 3.36
C SER A 519 17.47 2.82 2.50
N LYS A 520 16.14 2.90 2.39
CA LYS A 520 15.37 2.12 1.42
C LYS A 520 15.82 2.34 -0.04
N TRP A 521 16.46 3.47 -0.30
CA TRP A 521 17.03 3.83 -1.61
C TRP A 521 18.54 3.59 -1.70
N PHE A 522 19.13 2.84 -0.76
CA PHE A 522 20.56 2.54 -0.74
C PHE A 522 21.03 1.96 -2.07
N VAL A 523 22.12 2.50 -2.60
CA VAL A 523 22.82 1.96 -3.77
C VAL A 523 24.31 1.91 -3.46
N SER A 524 24.86 0.70 -3.51
CA SER A 524 26.26 0.44 -3.21
C SER A 524 27.19 1.03 -4.29
N PRO A 525 28.45 1.35 -3.96
CA PRO A 525 29.45 1.76 -4.95
C PRO A 525 29.69 0.71 -6.05
N GLN A 526 29.45 -0.57 -5.75
CA GLN A 526 29.55 -1.67 -6.70
C GLN A 526 28.40 -1.66 -7.72
N GLU A 527 27.17 -1.39 -7.28
CA GLU A 527 26.00 -1.27 -8.17
C GLU A 527 26.08 -0.01 -9.04
N TRP A 528 26.55 1.11 -8.47
CA TRP A 528 26.73 2.37 -9.20
C TRP A 528 28.00 3.09 -8.73
N PRO A 529 29.09 3.08 -9.51
CA PRO A 529 30.36 3.68 -9.11
C PRO A 529 30.40 5.21 -9.27
N ASP A 530 29.58 5.76 -10.18
CA ASP A 530 29.62 7.20 -10.46
C ASP A 530 29.00 8.02 -9.31
N GLU A 531 29.40 9.27 -9.19
CA GLU A 531 28.91 10.18 -8.14
C GLU A 531 27.46 10.61 -8.38
N LYS A 532 27.02 10.70 -9.64
CA LYS A 532 25.70 11.20 -10.05
C LYS A 532 25.00 10.21 -10.96
N TYR A 533 23.68 10.24 -10.94
CA TYR A 533 22.85 9.60 -11.96
C TYR A 533 22.76 10.48 -13.22
N PRO A 534 22.51 9.90 -14.41
CA PRO A 534 22.08 10.67 -15.57
C PRO A 534 20.72 11.33 -15.31
N PRO A 535 20.30 12.35 -16.07
CA PRO A 535 18.99 12.98 -15.88
C PRO A 535 17.84 11.97 -15.93
N TRP A 536 16.96 12.01 -14.93
CA TRP A 536 15.77 11.16 -14.80
C TRP A 536 14.56 11.98 -14.35
N ALA A 537 13.36 11.40 -14.42
CA ALA A 537 12.13 12.05 -14.00
C ALA A 537 11.58 11.39 -12.72
N HIS A 538 11.11 12.18 -11.76
CA HIS A 538 10.65 11.66 -10.47
C HIS A 538 9.51 10.63 -10.59
N GLY A 539 9.56 9.58 -9.76
CA GLY A 539 8.65 8.44 -9.73
C GLY A 539 7.14 8.70 -9.76
N PRO A 540 6.56 9.75 -9.12
CA PRO A 540 5.10 9.94 -9.07
C PRO A 540 4.43 9.99 -10.45
N GLY A 541 5.17 10.48 -11.46
CA GLY A 541 4.78 10.25 -12.84
C GLY A 541 5.65 10.96 -13.87
N TYR A 542 5.85 10.27 -15.00
CA TYR A 542 6.56 10.78 -16.16
C TYR A 542 6.02 10.16 -17.44
N VAL A 543 6.29 10.80 -18.57
CA VAL A 543 5.88 10.38 -19.91
C VAL A 543 7.11 10.21 -20.78
N VAL A 544 7.17 9.10 -21.52
CA VAL A 544 8.12 8.87 -22.60
C VAL A 544 7.41 8.81 -23.95
N SER A 545 8.10 9.20 -25.02
CA SER A 545 7.60 8.98 -26.38
C SER A 545 7.66 7.50 -26.77
N HIS A 546 6.85 7.12 -27.77
CA HIS A 546 6.75 5.75 -28.27
C HIS A 546 8.11 5.11 -28.60
N ASP A 547 9.00 5.85 -29.24
CA ASP A 547 10.32 5.36 -29.68
C ASP A 547 11.23 4.99 -28.50
N ILE A 548 11.19 5.76 -27.40
CA ILE A 548 11.91 5.41 -26.16
C ILE A 548 11.33 4.13 -25.58
N ALA A 549 10.00 4.05 -25.41
CA ALA A 549 9.36 2.85 -24.87
C ALA A 549 9.63 1.60 -25.73
N ALA A 550 9.61 1.75 -27.05
CA ALA A 550 9.92 0.66 -27.99
C ALA A 550 11.39 0.23 -27.90
N ALA A 551 12.31 1.18 -27.72
CA ALA A 551 13.73 0.90 -27.53
C ALA A 551 14.01 0.22 -26.18
N VAL A 552 13.28 0.58 -25.10
CA VAL A 552 13.35 -0.14 -23.81
C VAL A 552 12.89 -1.58 -24.00
N TYR A 553 11.72 -1.81 -24.61
CA TYR A 553 11.22 -3.16 -24.86
C TYR A 553 12.22 -3.99 -25.69
N LYS A 554 12.70 -3.43 -26.80
CA LYS A 554 13.65 -4.11 -27.67
C LYS A 554 14.92 -4.52 -26.92
N GLN A 555 15.53 -3.60 -26.18
CA GLN A 555 16.76 -3.88 -25.43
C GLN A 555 16.52 -4.88 -24.29
N HIS A 556 15.36 -4.86 -23.64
CA HIS A 556 15.00 -5.88 -22.66
C HIS A 556 14.90 -7.26 -23.29
N LYS A 557 14.16 -7.37 -24.41
CA LYS A 557 14.00 -8.64 -25.14
C LYS A 557 15.35 -9.21 -25.62
N GLU A 558 16.27 -8.34 -26.00
CA GLU A 558 17.63 -8.72 -26.44
C GLU A 558 18.63 -8.94 -25.28
N GLY A 559 18.20 -8.78 -24.02
CA GLY A 559 19.06 -8.94 -22.84
C GLY A 559 20.15 -7.88 -22.70
N GLN A 560 19.98 -6.72 -23.36
CA GLN A 560 20.95 -5.62 -23.39
C GLN A 560 20.60 -4.47 -22.43
N LEU A 561 19.39 -4.50 -21.85
CA LEU A 561 18.93 -3.44 -20.95
C LEU A 561 19.64 -3.56 -19.59
N LYS A 562 20.29 -2.49 -19.14
CA LYS A 562 20.91 -2.45 -17.81
C LYS A 562 19.81 -2.39 -16.72
N MET A 563 19.56 -3.51 -16.07
CA MET A 563 18.58 -3.57 -14.97
C MET A 563 19.05 -2.76 -13.76
N PHE A 564 18.13 -2.03 -13.14
CA PHE A 564 18.39 -1.20 -11.97
C PHE A 564 17.14 -1.12 -11.10
N LYS A 565 17.27 -1.24 -9.77
CA LYS A 565 16.13 -1.39 -8.85
C LYS A 565 15.29 -0.12 -8.66
N LEU A 566 15.90 1.05 -8.78
CA LEU A 566 15.20 2.34 -8.76
C LEU A 566 14.68 2.61 -10.16
N GLU A 567 13.40 2.35 -10.38
CA GLU A 567 12.75 2.33 -11.69
C GLU A 567 12.83 3.66 -12.46
N ASP A 568 12.63 4.76 -11.77
CA ASP A 568 12.68 6.12 -12.31
C ASP A 568 14.11 6.49 -12.76
N VAL A 569 15.10 6.15 -11.94
CA VAL A 569 16.52 6.24 -12.29
C VAL A 569 16.87 5.28 -13.44
N ALA A 570 16.30 4.07 -13.46
CA ALA A 570 16.52 3.08 -14.52
C ALA A 570 16.10 3.64 -15.89
N MET A 571 14.92 4.29 -15.97
CA MET A 571 14.48 4.97 -17.18
C MET A 571 15.47 6.05 -17.63
N GLY A 572 15.99 6.87 -16.71
CA GLY A 572 17.03 7.86 -17.01
C GLY A 572 18.33 7.25 -17.53
N ILE A 573 18.76 6.12 -16.95
CA ILE A 573 19.92 5.35 -17.42
C ILE A 573 19.71 4.87 -18.86
N TRP A 574 18.56 4.25 -19.15
CA TRP A 574 18.28 3.73 -20.48
C TRP A 574 18.22 4.83 -21.54
N ILE A 575 17.60 5.97 -21.21
CA ILE A 575 17.54 7.13 -22.10
C ILE A 575 18.94 7.73 -22.34
N ASP A 576 19.79 7.79 -21.31
CA ASP A 576 21.15 8.27 -21.45
C ASP A 576 22.01 7.36 -22.33
N GLU A 577 21.83 6.04 -22.24
CA GLU A 577 22.45 5.09 -23.17
C GLU A 577 21.99 5.31 -24.61
N MET A 578 20.70 5.54 -24.85
CA MET A 578 20.17 5.87 -26.18
C MET A 578 20.75 7.18 -26.73
N ARG A 579 20.89 8.20 -25.86
CA ARG A 579 21.52 9.49 -26.19
C ARG A 579 22.99 9.31 -26.57
N LYS A 580 23.75 8.53 -25.80
CA LYS A 580 25.15 8.18 -26.10
C LYS A 580 25.30 7.43 -27.43
N LYS A 581 24.29 6.66 -27.83
CA LYS A 581 24.20 5.99 -29.14
C LYS A 581 23.73 6.91 -30.28
N GLY A 582 23.49 8.20 -30.02
CA GLY A 582 23.17 9.21 -31.04
C GLY A 582 21.70 9.60 -31.18
N SER A 583 20.82 9.14 -30.28
CA SER A 583 19.41 9.54 -30.28
C SER A 583 19.24 10.99 -29.82
N ASP A 584 18.41 11.79 -30.50
CA ASP A 584 18.08 13.16 -30.08
C ASP A 584 17.03 13.10 -28.95
N ILE A 585 17.49 13.28 -27.71
CA ILE A 585 16.63 13.24 -26.52
C ILE A 585 16.30 14.67 -26.05
N LYS A 586 15.01 14.92 -25.84
CA LYS A 586 14.46 16.15 -25.26
C LYS A 586 13.93 15.86 -23.86
N TYR A 587 14.47 16.57 -22.88
CA TYR A 587 13.96 16.58 -21.50
C TYR A 587 13.02 17.77 -21.33
N LEU A 588 11.77 17.52 -20.94
CA LEU A 588 10.81 18.57 -20.62
C LEU A 588 10.46 18.53 -19.15
N ASN A 589 10.92 19.55 -18.43
CA ASN A 589 10.68 19.67 -17.00
C ASN A 589 9.30 20.26 -16.70
N GLU A 590 8.47 19.51 -15.99
CA GLU A 590 7.18 19.93 -15.45
C GLU A 590 7.25 19.99 -13.92
N GLY A 591 7.50 21.18 -13.37
CA GLY A 591 7.59 21.38 -11.92
C GLY A 591 6.27 21.18 -11.16
N ARG A 592 5.12 21.20 -11.88
CA ARG A 592 3.78 20.98 -11.31
C ARG A 592 3.44 19.50 -11.11
N ILE A 593 4.35 18.59 -11.47
CA ILE A 593 4.32 17.20 -11.00
C ILE A 593 4.96 17.20 -9.62
N LEU A 594 4.13 17.05 -8.59
CA LEU A 594 4.56 17.17 -7.20
C LEU A 594 5.12 15.84 -6.71
N ILE A 595 6.24 15.92 -5.98
CA ILE A 595 6.89 14.73 -5.39
C ILE A 595 6.16 14.32 -4.12
N ASP A 596 5.62 15.29 -3.39
CA ASP A 596 4.83 15.09 -2.18
C ASP A 596 3.78 16.21 -2.04
N GLY A 597 2.71 15.92 -1.32
CA GLY A 597 1.51 16.70 -1.14
C GLY A 597 0.78 17.17 -2.42
N CYS A 598 0.22 18.37 -2.29
CA CYS A 598 -0.56 19.03 -3.30
C CYS A 598 -0.31 20.53 -3.24
N GLU A 599 -0.20 21.18 -4.41
CA GLU A 599 -0.07 22.62 -4.56
C GLU A 599 -1.04 23.16 -5.62
N MET A 600 -1.44 24.42 -5.48
CA MET A 600 -2.34 25.08 -6.44
C MET A 600 -1.80 25.00 -7.88
N GLY A 601 -2.63 24.55 -8.81
CA GLY A 601 -2.21 24.42 -10.22
C GLY A 601 -1.44 23.14 -10.54
N TYR A 602 -1.40 22.15 -9.65
CA TYR A 602 -0.77 20.84 -9.90
C TYR A 602 -1.20 20.22 -11.25
N VAL A 603 -0.26 19.57 -11.91
CA VAL A 603 -0.51 18.60 -13.00
C VAL A 603 -0.65 17.20 -12.41
N LEU A 604 0.14 16.90 -11.38
CA LEU A 604 0.07 15.67 -10.62
C LEU A 604 0.28 15.98 -9.13
N ALA A 605 -0.63 15.51 -8.28
CA ALA A 605 -0.50 15.53 -6.83
C ALA A 605 -0.24 14.11 -6.29
N HIS A 606 0.59 13.97 -5.27
CA HIS A 606 1.10 12.71 -4.72
C HIS A 606 1.62 13.00 -3.32
N TYR A 607 1.49 12.20 -2.28
CA TYR A 607 0.71 10.98 -2.08
C TYR A 607 -0.76 11.34 -1.78
N GLN A 608 -1.72 10.75 -2.49
CA GLN A 608 -3.14 11.03 -2.32
C GLN A 608 -3.91 9.78 -1.91
N GLU A 609 -4.47 9.79 -0.69
CA GLU A 609 -5.35 8.75 -0.21
C GLU A 609 -6.66 8.68 -1.01
N PRO A 610 -7.37 7.54 -1.02
CA PRO A 610 -8.64 7.38 -1.74
C PRO A 610 -9.66 8.52 -1.50
N ARG A 611 -9.72 9.03 -0.27
CA ARG A 611 -10.62 10.13 0.09
C ARG A 611 -10.15 11.48 -0.47
N GLU A 612 -8.84 11.71 -0.49
CA GLU A 612 -8.24 12.94 -1.01
C GLU A 612 -8.43 13.00 -2.52
N MET A 613 -8.22 11.90 -3.25
CA MET A 613 -8.51 11.82 -4.68
C MET A 613 -9.95 12.22 -5.01
N LEU A 614 -10.93 11.71 -4.26
CA LEU A 614 -12.34 12.05 -4.46
C LEU A 614 -12.59 13.54 -4.23
N CYS A 615 -11.99 14.12 -3.19
CA CYS A 615 -12.09 15.54 -2.92
C CYS A 615 -11.41 16.40 -4.01
N LEU A 616 -10.22 16.02 -4.47
CA LEU A 616 -9.52 16.71 -5.56
C LEU A 616 -10.35 16.69 -6.85
N TRP A 617 -10.95 15.55 -7.18
CA TRP A 617 -11.84 15.41 -8.33
C TRP A 617 -13.07 16.30 -8.22
N GLN A 618 -13.73 16.29 -7.06
CA GLN A 618 -14.90 17.14 -6.82
C GLN A 618 -14.54 18.62 -6.99
N LYS A 619 -13.47 19.10 -6.33
CA LYS A 619 -13.01 20.50 -6.43
C LYS A 619 -12.67 20.86 -7.88
N LEU A 620 -12.04 19.95 -8.61
CA LEU A 620 -11.72 20.16 -10.02
C LEU A 620 -12.99 20.27 -10.88
N GLN A 621 -13.97 19.40 -10.65
CA GLN A 621 -15.23 19.42 -11.41
C GLN A 621 -16.03 20.70 -11.18
N GLU A 622 -16.11 21.15 -9.93
CA GLU A 622 -16.86 22.35 -9.52
C GLU A 622 -16.16 23.64 -9.97
N THR A 623 -14.84 23.73 -9.78
CA THR A 623 -14.12 25.00 -9.95
C THR A 623 -13.37 25.12 -11.27
N LYS A 624 -13.20 24.00 -11.99
CA LYS A 624 -12.33 23.87 -13.17
C LYS A 624 -10.88 24.32 -12.89
N ARG A 625 -10.45 24.24 -11.63
CA ARG A 625 -9.10 24.61 -11.18
C ARG A 625 -8.54 23.51 -10.27
N ALA A 626 -7.24 23.25 -10.41
CA ALA A 626 -6.50 22.37 -9.50
C ALA A 626 -6.36 23.05 -8.12
N ARG A 627 -7.11 22.52 -7.14
CA ARG A 627 -7.16 23.00 -5.75
C ARG A 627 -6.99 21.83 -4.80
N CYS A 628 -6.12 22.00 -3.83
CA CYS A 628 -5.86 20.97 -2.83
C CYS A 628 -7.02 20.82 -1.85
N CYS A 629 -7.12 19.63 -1.26
CA CYS A 629 -8.03 19.34 -0.16
C CYS A 629 -7.51 19.99 1.12
N GLU A 630 -8.43 20.44 1.98
CA GLU A 630 -8.10 21.03 3.29
C GLU A 630 -8.23 19.99 4.38
#